data_AF-D8M3R3-F1
#
_entry.id   AF-D8M3R3-F1
#
_cell.length_a   1.000
_cell.length_b   1.000
_cell.length_c   1.000
_cell.angle_alpha   90.00
_cell.angle_beta   90.00
_cell.angle_gamma   90.00
#
_symmetry.space_group_name_H-M   'P 1'
#
loop_
_entity.id
_entity.type
_entity.pdbx_description
1 polymer ?
#
loop_
_entity_poly.entity_id
_entity_poly.type
_entity_poly.pdbx_seq_one_letter_code
_entity_poly.pdbx_strand_id
1 'polypeptide(L)'
;MADFGSSPRYVTSTSLTVILLEPWGSGNYVGLTGLEVVTLNQQKVSLTPGQIAVFPRELMNVGWEGMVGNFGALFDGVNQTTDVNHMWLVPAVIEGKHPMIQIRFPVLMPICGIRIFNFNSNSIEAFNGAKFIQIFCNGSMIGNSKLLIRKAPGVSFFDYSQYIPLIEPKTSLTKLPSLRNFAIVHSPRRVEQDFVCPLHPCGFVLKLQIESTWGDRSFVGLYHLEVLDPSGTKIDICPQNIHPFPVPQTVLYDNNRTYEPQMINIQIGTWGTNDSWCVPIVNSGNREEQSDIVNCLFVFFDVPVIIGCVKLWNYRRVPSCGIRAFSLWLDGNLLFSGELRKWSSGNGEGQSVLFTDNAALIEREERNVRGEGDVKCVSSAGGIDKVYKG
;
A
#
# COMPACT_ATOMS: atom_id res chain seq x y z
N MET A 1 22.10 -0.98 0.45
CA MET A 1 23.22 -0.04 0.64
C MET A 1 22.62 1.36 0.55
N ALA A 2 22.72 2.15 1.61
CA ALA A 2 22.23 3.53 1.60
C ALA A 2 23.03 4.33 0.56
N ASP A 3 22.34 5.14 -0.22
CA ASP A 3 22.94 6.02 -1.22
C ASP A 3 23.77 7.11 -0.51
N PHE A 4 25.08 6.85 -0.35
CA PHE A 4 26.06 7.82 0.13
C PHE A 4 26.36 8.82 -1.02
N GLY A 5 25.39 9.67 -1.37
CA GLY A 5 25.51 10.56 -2.53
C GLY A 5 25.18 12.03 -2.30
N SER A 6 24.38 12.37 -1.28
CA SER A 6 24.01 13.78 -1.05
C SER A 6 23.76 14.05 0.43
N SER A 7 24.30 15.15 0.96
CA SER A 7 23.92 15.65 2.28
C SER A 7 22.40 15.78 2.38
N PRO A 8 21.78 15.40 3.51
CA PRO A 8 20.33 15.49 3.67
C PRO A 8 19.87 16.92 3.42
N ARG A 9 18.94 17.10 2.49
CA ARG A 9 18.37 18.42 2.17
C ARG A 9 17.39 18.81 3.28
N TYR A 10 17.52 20.01 3.82
CA TYR A 10 16.70 20.50 4.92
C TYR A 10 16.27 21.95 4.73
N VAL A 11 15.17 22.32 5.38
CA VAL A 11 14.77 23.72 5.59
C VAL A 11 15.07 24.11 7.03
N THR A 12 15.35 25.38 7.29
CA THR A 12 15.42 25.92 8.64
C THR A 12 14.13 26.65 8.97
N SER A 13 13.51 26.32 10.11
CA SER A 13 12.23 26.94 10.47
C SER A 13 12.05 27.11 11.97
N THR A 14 11.30 28.15 12.36
CA THR A 14 10.80 28.36 13.73
C THR A 14 9.35 27.90 13.88
N SER A 15 8.64 27.67 12.77
CA SER A 15 7.31 27.09 12.77
C SER A 15 7.09 26.13 11.61
N LEU A 16 6.30 25.08 11.85
CA LEU A 16 5.80 24.18 10.83
C LEU A 16 4.28 24.09 10.98
N THR A 17 3.54 24.26 9.89
CA THR A 17 2.09 24.14 9.89
C THR A 17 1.67 23.13 8.83
N VAL A 18 0.87 22.14 9.23
CA VAL A 18 0.23 21.16 8.35
C VAL A 18 -1.27 21.45 8.35
N ILE A 19 -1.86 21.64 7.17
CA ILE A 19 -3.31 21.85 7.01
C ILE A 19 -3.90 20.63 6.30
N LEU A 20 -4.96 20.04 6.84
CA LEU A 20 -5.67 18.90 6.25
C LEU A 20 -6.83 19.42 5.41
N LEU A 21 -6.74 19.27 4.09
CA LEU A 21 -7.68 19.90 3.15
C LEU A 21 -8.89 19.03 2.85
N GLU A 22 -8.64 17.77 2.49
CA GLU A 22 -9.66 16.86 1.97
C GLU A 22 -9.34 15.44 2.46
N PRO A 23 -10.35 14.65 2.89
CA PRO A 23 -10.17 13.23 3.17
C PRO A 23 -10.15 12.38 1.88
N TRP A 24 -9.84 11.09 2.01
CA TRP A 24 -9.87 10.14 0.89
C TRP A 24 -11.28 9.81 0.41
N GLY A 25 -12.23 9.69 1.35
CA GLY A 25 -13.64 9.44 1.08
C GLY A 25 -14.46 10.72 0.90
N SER A 26 -15.77 10.55 0.70
CA SER A 26 -16.75 11.66 0.65
C SER A 26 -17.30 12.05 2.02
N GLY A 27 -16.63 11.65 3.10
CA GLY A 27 -17.07 11.87 4.47
C GLY A 27 -16.87 13.32 4.94
N ASN A 28 -17.56 13.67 6.03
CA ASN A 28 -17.46 14.99 6.66
C ASN A 28 -16.29 15.11 7.64
N TYR A 29 -15.44 14.11 7.74
CA TYR A 29 -14.36 14.03 8.73
C TYR A 29 -13.01 13.81 8.06
N VAL A 30 -11.98 14.33 8.70
CA VAL A 30 -10.59 14.10 8.33
C VAL A 30 -9.77 13.81 9.59
N GLY A 31 -8.82 12.88 9.48
CA GLY A 31 -8.01 12.49 10.61
C GLY A 31 -6.61 12.03 10.25
N LEU A 32 -5.81 11.90 11.29
CA LEU A 32 -4.47 11.31 11.27
C LEU A 32 -4.31 10.47 12.54
N THR A 33 -3.45 9.45 12.48
CA THR A 33 -3.01 8.72 13.65
C THR A 33 -1.82 9.43 14.31
N GLY A 34 -0.89 9.97 13.52
CA GLY A 34 0.31 10.60 14.08
C GLY A 34 1.06 11.51 13.10
N LEU A 35 1.85 12.42 13.66
CA LEU A 35 2.72 13.34 12.91
C LEU A 35 4.08 13.46 13.60
N GLU A 36 5.15 13.16 12.86
CA GLU A 36 6.52 13.30 13.34
C GLU A 36 7.30 14.30 12.49
N VAL A 37 8.10 15.15 13.14
CA VAL A 37 9.06 16.05 12.47
C VAL A 37 10.42 15.37 12.43
N VAL A 38 11.07 15.32 11.27
CA VAL A 38 12.31 14.56 11.06
C VAL A 38 13.52 15.48 10.92
N THR A 39 14.53 15.24 11.76
CA THR A 39 15.81 15.98 11.80
C THR A 39 16.82 15.48 10.76
N LEU A 40 17.97 16.16 10.67
CA LEU A 40 19.11 15.77 9.82
C LEU A 40 19.63 14.36 10.09
N ASN A 41 19.50 13.88 11.33
CA ASN A 41 19.96 12.55 11.74
C ASN A 41 18.88 11.47 11.51
N GLN A 42 17.81 11.78 10.76
CA GLN A 42 16.65 10.92 10.54
C GLN A 42 15.88 10.53 11.82
N GLN A 43 16.10 11.29 12.90
CA GLN A 43 15.42 11.12 14.18
C GLN A 43 14.20 12.02 14.29
N LYS A 44 13.18 11.56 15.02
CA LYS A 44 12.01 12.37 15.36
C LYS A 44 12.38 13.47 16.35
N VAL A 45 11.85 14.66 16.16
CA VAL A 45 11.97 15.76 17.13
C VAL A 45 11.10 15.44 18.35
N SER A 46 11.67 15.54 19.55
CA SER A 46 10.91 15.49 20.80
C SER A 46 10.19 16.84 21.00
N LEU A 47 8.86 16.81 20.98
CA LEU A 47 8.02 17.99 21.14
C LEU A 47 7.36 18.01 22.52
N THR A 48 7.26 19.20 23.12
CA THR A 48 6.47 19.43 24.33
C THR A 48 5.07 19.91 23.96
N PRO A 49 4.03 19.66 24.79
CA PRO A 49 2.66 20.09 24.49
C PRO A 49 2.52 21.60 24.21
N GLY A 50 3.33 22.45 24.86
CA GLY A 50 3.31 23.90 24.65
C GLY A 50 3.83 24.35 23.27
N GLN A 51 4.54 23.48 22.54
CA GLN A 51 5.01 23.75 21.19
C GLN A 51 3.95 23.47 20.13
N ILE A 52 2.84 22.82 20.49
CA ILE A 52 1.87 22.29 19.55
C ILE A 52 0.57 23.08 19.71
N ALA A 53 0.07 23.61 18.60
CA ALA A 53 -1.24 24.22 18.51
C ALA A 53 -2.02 23.52 17.40
N VAL A 54 -3.28 23.17 17.65
CA VAL A 54 -4.15 22.54 16.67
C VAL A 54 -5.44 23.33 16.51
N PHE A 55 -6.02 23.28 15.32
CA PHE A 55 -7.40 23.71 15.07
C PHE A 55 -8.17 22.52 14.47
N PRO A 56 -9.36 22.20 14.99
CA PRO A 56 -9.94 22.70 16.25
C PRO A 56 -9.13 22.18 17.46
N ARG A 57 -8.99 22.99 18.51
CA ARG A 57 -8.32 22.56 19.75
C ARG A 57 -9.24 21.78 20.68
N GLU A 58 -10.48 22.26 20.80
CA GLU A 58 -11.52 21.68 21.62
C GLU A 58 -12.81 21.69 20.80
N LEU A 59 -13.31 20.51 20.45
CA LEU A 59 -14.55 20.38 19.68
C LEU A 59 -15.80 20.73 20.51
N MET A 60 -15.69 20.72 21.84
CA MET A 60 -16.78 21.15 22.72
C MET A 60 -17.13 22.65 22.53
N ASN A 61 -16.15 23.48 22.17
CA ASN A 61 -16.38 24.92 21.94
C ASN A 61 -17.11 25.22 20.62
N VAL A 62 -17.33 24.21 19.77
CA VAL A 62 -18.14 24.29 18.55
C VAL A 62 -19.43 23.44 18.64
N GLY A 63 -19.86 23.08 19.86
CA GLY A 63 -21.16 22.45 20.13
C GLY A 63 -21.24 20.97 19.78
N TRP A 64 -20.13 20.24 19.84
CA TRP A 64 -20.04 18.86 19.36
C TRP A 64 -19.92 17.85 20.53
N GLU A 65 -20.83 16.85 20.58
CA GLU A 65 -20.99 15.85 21.66
C GLU A 65 -20.64 14.42 21.19
N GLY A 66 -19.36 14.04 21.16
CA GLY A 66 -18.95 12.66 20.89
C GLY A 66 -17.45 12.40 21.16
N MET A 67 -16.89 11.28 20.67
CA MET A 67 -15.46 10.94 20.77
C MET A 67 -14.64 11.37 19.53
N VAL A 68 -14.62 12.66 19.23
CA VAL A 68 -13.81 13.26 18.15
C VAL A 68 -13.01 14.38 18.82
N GLY A 69 -11.71 14.48 18.53
CA GLY A 69 -10.84 15.54 19.07
C GLY A 69 -9.79 15.15 20.12
N ASN A 70 -9.27 13.92 20.14
CA ASN A 70 -8.06 13.64 20.95
C ASN A 70 -6.79 14.10 20.22
N PHE A 71 -6.47 15.41 20.23
CA PHE A 71 -5.23 15.88 19.58
C PHE A 71 -3.96 15.32 20.25
N GLY A 72 -4.06 14.89 21.52
CA GLY A 72 -2.96 14.22 22.23
C GLY A 72 -2.51 12.95 21.52
N ALA A 73 -3.44 12.25 20.85
CA ALA A 73 -3.16 11.06 20.07
C ALA A 73 -2.12 11.29 18.96
N LEU A 74 -2.08 12.48 18.33
CA LEU A 74 -1.12 12.78 17.25
C LEU A 74 0.35 12.65 17.67
N PHE A 75 0.62 12.74 18.98
CA PHE A 75 1.95 12.86 19.56
C PHE A 75 2.18 11.92 20.76
N ASP A 76 1.30 10.95 21.00
CA ASP A 76 1.44 9.99 22.10
C ASP A 76 2.48 8.90 21.83
N GLY A 77 2.93 8.78 20.57
CA GLY A 77 3.94 7.84 20.10
C GLY A 77 3.39 6.47 19.70
N VAL A 78 2.09 6.22 19.82
CA VAL A 78 1.41 4.99 19.43
C VAL A 78 0.89 5.11 17.99
N ASN A 79 1.82 5.29 17.05
CA ASN A 79 1.47 5.63 15.68
C ASN A 79 1.10 4.40 14.80
N GLN A 80 1.68 3.22 15.08
CA GLN A 80 1.42 1.99 14.33
C GLN A 80 0.26 1.22 14.96
N THR A 81 -0.96 1.70 14.78
CA THR A 81 -2.14 1.14 15.46
C THR A 81 -3.39 1.23 14.58
N THR A 82 -4.38 0.41 14.92
CA THR A 82 -5.77 0.47 14.44
C THR A 82 -6.73 0.88 15.56
N ASP A 83 -6.23 1.11 16.78
CA ASP A 83 -7.04 1.58 17.90
C ASP A 83 -7.37 3.06 17.74
N VAL A 84 -8.65 3.37 17.60
CA VAL A 84 -9.18 4.72 17.39
C VAL A 84 -8.86 5.68 18.54
N ASN A 85 -8.60 5.18 19.76
CA ASN A 85 -8.24 6.02 20.91
C ASN A 85 -6.89 6.75 20.70
N HIS A 86 -6.04 6.17 19.86
CA HIS A 86 -4.74 6.71 19.43
C HIS A 86 -4.86 7.44 18.09
N MET A 87 -6.03 7.97 17.73
CA MET A 87 -6.22 8.71 16.48
C MET A 87 -6.89 10.07 16.72
N TRP A 88 -6.48 11.04 15.90
CA TRP A 88 -7.13 12.33 15.82
C TRP A 88 -8.05 12.37 14.62
N LEU A 89 -9.35 12.46 14.88
CA LEU A 89 -10.40 12.68 13.90
C LEU A 89 -11.10 13.99 14.24
N VAL A 90 -11.47 14.78 13.23
CA VAL A 90 -12.21 16.06 13.35
C VAL A 90 -13.06 16.30 12.11
N PRO A 91 -14.08 17.18 12.14
CA PRO A 91 -14.79 17.59 10.93
C PRO A 91 -13.82 18.20 9.90
N ALA A 92 -13.98 17.85 8.62
CA ALA A 92 -13.08 18.23 7.53
C ALA A 92 -13.09 19.74 7.24
N VAL A 93 -14.20 20.42 7.57
CA VAL A 93 -14.37 21.87 7.49
C VAL A 93 -15.17 22.33 8.70
N ILE A 94 -14.67 23.35 9.41
CA ILE A 94 -15.29 23.95 10.60
C ILE A 94 -15.32 25.45 10.40
N GLU A 95 -16.51 26.06 10.36
CA GLU A 95 -16.68 27.50 10.10
C GLU A 95 -15.95 27.99 8.84
N GLY A 96 -15.97 27.17 7.78
CA GLY A 96 -15.27 27.47 6.51
C GLY A 96 -13.75 27.33 6.58
N LYS A 97 -13.18 26.80 7.67
CA LYS A 97 -11.74 26.59 7.85
C LYS A 97 -11.39 25.10 7.91
N HIS A 98 -10.22 24.77 7.39
CA HIS A 98 -9.67 23.42 7.45
C HIS A 98 -8.94 23.15 8.77
N PRO A 99 -8.97 21.90 9.27
CA PRO A 99 -8.15 21.49 10.39
C PRO A 99 -6.65 21.74 10.15
N MET A 100 -5.95 22.18 11.19
CA MET A 100 -4.52 22.47 11.09
C MET A 100 -3.75 22.03 12.34
N ILE A 101 -2.49 21.68 12.15
CA ILE A 101 -1.51 21.36 13.18
C ILE A 101 -0.34 22.32 13.01
N GLN A 102 -0.03 23.11 14.03
CA GLN A 102 1.11 24.01 14.07
C GLN A 102 2.09 23.58 15.16
N ILE A 103 3.35 23.45 14.80
CA ILE A 103 4.48 23.12 15.67
C ILE A 103 5.40 24.34 15.71
N ARG A 104 5.74 24.81 16.91
CA ARG A 104 6.66 25.94 17.15
C ARG A 104 7.96 25.44 17.74
N PHE A 105 9.06 25.87 17.15
CA PHE A 105 10.41 25.56 17.62
C PHE A 105 10.95 26.77 18.39
N PRO A 106 11.49 26.59 19.62
CA PRO A 106 12.05 27.70 20.40
C PRO A 106 13.21 28.41 19.71
N VAL A 107 13.91 27.68 18.84
CA VAL A 107 15.04 28.15 18.04
C VAL A 107 14.85 27.72 16.60
N LEU A 108 15.55 28.41 15.69
CA LEU A 108 15.58 28.03 14.27
C LEU A 108 16.11 26.59 14.12
N MET A 109 15.24 25.67 13.68
CA MET A 109 15.54 24.24 13.65
C MET A 109 15.70 23.74 12.21
N PRO A 110 16.76 22.94 11.89
CA PRO A 110 16.87 22.25 10.61
C PRO A 110 15.93 21.04 10.56
N ILE A 111 15.08 20.98 9.53
CA ILE A 111 14.04 19.97 9.33
C ILE A 111 14.16 19.39 7.93
N CYS A 112 14.28 18.07 7.82
CA CYS A 112 14.35 17.39 6.53
C CYS A 112 12.97 17.12 5.94
N GLY A 113 12.03 16.73 6.80
CA GLY A 113 10.76 16.17 6.40
C GLY A 113 9.78 16.03 7.55
N ILE A 114 8.60 15.52 7.21
CA ILE A 114 7.64 14.99 8.19
C ILE A 114 7.35 13.53 7.88
N ARG A 115 7.03 12.75 8.92
CA ARG A 115 6.48 11.41 8.84
C ARG A 115 5.00 11.47 9.22
N ILE A 116 4.13 11.03 8.32
CA ILE A 116 2.68 11.02 8.53
C ILE A 116 2.20 9.59 8.71
N PHE A 117 1.42 9.38 9.76
CA PHE A 117 0.62 8.18 9.98
C PHE A 117 -0.83 8.59 9.77
N ASN A 118 -1.40 8.18 8.64
CA ASN A 118 -2.76 8.58 8.26
C ASN A 118 -3.80 7.80 9.08
N PHE A 119 -5.05 8.27 9.16
CA PHE A 119 -6.11 7.63 9.96
C PHE A 119 -6.33 6.16 9.55
N ASN A 120 -6.23 5.24 10.51
CA ASN A 120 -6.02 3.81 10.23
C ASN A 120 -6.94 2.85 11.02
N SER A 121 -8.09 3.32 11.54
CA SER A 121 -8.97 2.50 12.40
C SER A 121 -9.30 1.13 11.80
N ASN A 122 -9.72 1.10 10.53
CA ASN A 122 -9.92 -0.11 9.74
C ASN A 122 -9.92 0.25 8.24
N SER A 123 -10.07 -0.74 7.35
CA SER A 123 -10.00 -0.55 5.89
C SER A 123 -11.06 0.40 5.33
N ILE A 124 -12.24 0.47 5.97
CA ILE A 124 -13.37 1.30 5.59
C ILE A 124 -13.22 2.71 6.18
N GLU A 125 -12.96 2.82 7.48
CA GLU A 125 -12.82 4.13 8.12
C GLU A 125 -11.51 4.84 7.74
N ALA A 126 -10.50 4.13 7.20
CA ALA A 126 -9.29 4.75 6.64
C ALA A 126 -9.58 5.75 5.51
N PHE A 127 -10.78 5.74 4.93
CA PHE A 127 -11.21 6.80 4.01
C PHE A 127 -11.42 8.17 4.68
N ASN A 128 -11.53 8.23 6.01
CA ASN A 128 -11.48 9.47 6.77
C ASN A 128 -10.03 10.01 6.91
N GLY A 129 -9.02 9.28 6.44
CA GLY A 129 -7.65 9.78 6.40
C GLY A 129 -7.49 10.97 5.46
N ALA A 130 -6.60 11.90 5.79
CA ALA A 130 -6.27 13.03 4.93
C ALA A 130 -5.72 12.55 3.57
N LYS A 131 -6.24 13.13 2.48
CA LYS A 131 -5.81 12.90 1.09
C LYS A 131 -4.92 14.04 0.62
N PHE A 132 -5.40 15.27 0.77
CA PHE A 132 -4.63 16.46 0.42
C PHE A 132 -4.24 17.24 1.67
N ILE A 133 -2.97 17.62 1.73
CA ILE A 133 -2.45 18.51 2.78
C ILE A 133 -1.71 19.70 2.18
N GLN A 134 -1.51 20.73 2.98
CA GLN A 134 -0.51 21.76 2.74
C GLN A 134 0.45 21.82 3.91
N ILE A 135 1.73 22.07 3.62
CA ILE A 135 2.76 22.28 4.62
C ILE A 135 3.32 23.69 4.46
N PHE A 136 3.47 24.41 5.55
CA PHE A 136 4.09 25.73 5.60
C PHE A 136 5.25 25.74 6.61
N CYS A 137 6.37 26.33 6.22
CA CYS A 137 7.48 26.62 7.12
C CYS A 137 7.67 28.13 7.20
N ASN A 138 7.58 28.71 8.41
CA ASN A 138 7.60 30.17 8.62
C ASN A 138 6.62 30.92 7.67
N GLY A 139 5.45 30.33 7.41
CA GLY A 139 4.42 30.89 6.51
C GLY A 139 4.67 30.67 5.01
N SER A 140 5.81 30.13 4.60
CA SER A 140 6.10 29.80 3.19
C SER A 140 5.61 28.40 2.85
N MET A 141 4.84 28.26 1.76
CA MET A 141 4.27 26.98 1.32
C MET A 141 5.35 26.06 0.75
N ILE A 142 5.35 24.81 1.21
CA ILE A 142 6.23 23.75 0.72
C ILE A 142 5.63 23.12 -0.54
N GLY A 143 6.47 22.91 -1.56
CA GLY A 143 6.08 22.24 -2.81
C GLY A 143 5.24 23.08 -3.78
N ASN A 144 4.95 24.35 -3.44
CA ASN A 144 4.15 25.30 -4.24
C ASN A 144 2.77 24.77 -4.68
N SER A 145 2.21 23.79 -3.96
CA SER A 145 0.94 23.15 -4.29
C SER A 145 0.40 22.38 -3.08
N LYS A 146 -0.84 21.88 -3.17
CA LYS A 146 -1.32 20.78 -2.31
C LYS A 146 -0.43 19.54 -2.52
N LEU A 147 -0.20 18.79 -1.46
CA LEU A 147 0.50 17.51 -1.45
C LEU A 147 -0.52 16.37 -1.31
N LEU A 148 -0.42 15.36 -2.18
CA LEU A 148 -1.23 14.13 -2.08
C LEU A 148 -0.52 13.12 -1.18
N ILE A 149 -1.21 12.64 -0.15
CA ILE A 149 -0.68 11.67 0.81
C ILE A 149 -1.49 10.38 0.79
N ARG A 150 -0.81 9.28 1.09
CA ARG A 150 -1.30 7.91 0.97
C ARG A 150 -2.35 7.60 2.03
N LYS A 151 -3.42 6.90 1.63
CA LYS A 151 -4.42 6.35 2.56
C LYS A 151 -3.77 5.30 3.46
N ALA A 152 -4.17 5.23 4.73
CA ALA A 152 -3.72 4.14 5.58
C ALA A 152 -4.32 2.79 5.11
N PRO A 153 -3.64 1.66 5.36
CA PRO A 153 -4.07 0.36 4.87
C PRO A 153 -5.24 -0.24 5.68
N GLY A 154 -5.57 0.32 6.83
CA GLY A 154 -6.59 -0.21 7.76
C GLY A 154 -6.08 -1.35 8.64
N VAL A 155 -4.76 -1.49 8.78
CA VAL A 155 -4.07 -2.56 9.52
C VAL A 155 -2.78 -2.01 10.13
N SER A 156 -2.23 -2.65 11.16
CA SER A 156 -1.07 -2.14 11.93
C SER A 156 0.11 -3.12 12.05
N PHE A 157 0.15 -4.20 11.28
CA PHE A 157 1.22 -5.20 11.36
C PHE A 157 2.55 -4.80 10.68
N PHE A 158 2.63 -3.61 10.08
CA PHE A 158 3.85 -3.01 9.54
C PHE A 158 3.83 -1.48 9.71
N ASP A 159 4.99 -0.85 9.54
CA ASP A 159 5.11 0.61 9.48
C ASP A 159 4.49 1.15 8.19
N TYR A 160 3.29 1.71 8.29
CA TYR A 160 2.58 2.30 7.15
C TYR A 160 2.87 3.79 6.95
N SER A 161 3.80 4.36 7.73
CA SER A 161 4.11 5.79 7.67
C SER A 161 4.57 6.23 6.28
N GLN A 162 4.25 7.46 5.93
CA GLN A 162 4.74 8.10 4.72
C GLN A 162 5.67 9.25 5.09
N TYR A 163 6.89 9.20 4.58
CA TYR A 163 7.85 10.29 4.71
C TYR A 163 7.66 11.31 3.59
N ILE A 164 7.58 12.58 3.95
CA ILE A 164 7.46 13.71 3.01
C ILE A 164 8.63 14.66 3.25
N PRO A 165 9.57 14.78 2.29
CA PRO A 165 10.65 15.75 2.42
C PRO A 165 10.12 17.18 2.24
N LEU A 166 10.68 18.14 2.97
CA LEU A 166 10.30 19.55 2.88
C LEU A 166 10.97 20.26 1.69
N ILE A 167 11.99 19.67 1.10
CA ILE A 167 12.60 20.13 -0.16
C ILE A 167 12.13 19.22 -1.28
N GLU A 168 11.54 19.85 -2.31
CA GLU A 168 11.11 19.18 -3.53
C GLU A 168 10.19 17.95 -3.33
N PRO A 169 9.14 18.01 -2.49
CA PRO A 169 8.26 16.87 -2.23
C PRO A 169 7.71 16.27 -3.52
N LYS A 170 7.98 14.98 -3.75
CA LYS A 170 7.44 14.23 -4.91
C LYS A 170 5.92 14.08 -4.86
N THR A 171 5.34 14.19 -3.67
CA THR A 171 3.90 14.20 -3.40
C THR A 171 3.19 15.47 -3.85
N SER A 172 3.92 16.49 -4.32
CA SER A 172 3.32 17.72 -4.86
C SER A 172 2.46 17.40 -6.07
N LEU A 173 1.23 17.91 -6.09
CA LEU A 173 0.23 17.64 -7.15
C LEU A 173 0.77 17.90 -8.57
N THR A 174 1.63 18.90 -8.73
CA THR A 174 2.24 19.26 -10.02
C THR A 174 3.31 18.28 -10.49
N LYS A 175 3.80 17.41 -9.61
CA LYS A 175 4.82 16.38 -9.88
C LYS A 175 4.23 14.97 -9.99
N LEU A 176 2.94 14.79 -9.69
CA LEU A 176 2.31 13.47 -9.73
C LEU A 176 2.24 12.94 -11.17
N PRO A 177 2.29 11.61 -11.36
CA PRO A 177 2.17 11.04 -12.68
C PRO A 177 0.81 11.36 -13.30
N SER A 178 0.81 11.67 -14.59
CA SER A 178 -0.38 11.84 -15.41
C SER A 178 -0.37 10.79 -16.51
N LEU A 179 -1.54 10.22 -16.81
CA LEU A 179 -1.68 9.28 -17.92
C LEU A 179 -1.22 9.91 -19.26
N ARG A 180 -1.36 11.24 -19.39
CA ARG A 180 -0.91 12.01 -20.57
C ARG A 180 0.60 11.96 -20.81
N ASN A 181 1.38 11.58 -19.80
CA ASN A 181 2.83 11.47 -19.90
C ASN A 181 3.27 10.16 -20.57
N PHE A 182 2.36 9.22 -20.77
CA PHE A 182 2.65 7.94 -21.40
C PHE A 182 2.27 7.95 -22.88
N ALA A 183 3.18 7.49 -23.73
CA ALA A 183 2.90 7.26 -25.14
C ALA A 183 2.07 5.98 -25.29
N ILE A 184 0.75 6.11 -25.27
CA ILE A 184 -0.20 5.01 -25.40
C ILE A 184 -0.75 4.98 -26.82
N VAL A 185 -0.47 3.90 -27.54
CA VAL A 185 -1.16 3.58 -28.79
C VAL A 185 -2.34 2.70 -28.44
N HIS A 186 -3.56 3.23 -28.49
CA HIS A 186 -4.75 2.50 -28.05
C HIS A 186 -5.07 1.33 -28.98
N SER A 187 -5.28 0.16 -28.40
CA SER A 187 -5.79 -1.04 -29.06
C SER A 187 -7.29 -1.19 -28.81
N PRO A 188 -8.11 -1.44 -29.85
CA PRO A 188 -9.52 -1.78 -29.65
C PRO A 188 -9.71 -3.22 -29.12
N ARG A 189 -8.65 -4.05 -29.18
CA ARG A 189 -8.69 -5.44 -28.72
C ARG A 189 -8.59 -5.50 -27.20
N ARG A 190 -9.58 -6.13 -26.57
CA ARG A 190 -9.49 -6.52 -25.15
C ARG A 190 -9.01 -7.96 -25.06
N VAL A 191 -7.99 -8.18 -24.24
CA VAL A 191 -7.55 -9.54 -23.89
C VAL A 191 -8.55 -10.10 -22.89
N GLU A 192 -9.03 -11.31 -23.15
CA GLU A 192 -9.89 -12.03 -22.23
C GLU A 192 -9.08 -12.50 -21.01
N GLN A 193 -9.58 -12.21 -19.82
CA GLN A 193 -8.95 -12.52 -18.53
C GLN A 193 -10.04 -12.95 -17.55
N ASP A 194 -9.67 -13.58 -16.44
CA ASP A 194 -10.60 -14.03 -15.39
C ASP A 194 -11.49 -12.90 -14.80
N PHE A 195 -11.11 -11.63 -15.00
CA PHE A 195 -11.80 -10.46 -14.43
C PHE A 195 -11.86 -9.28 -15.39
N VAL A 196 -12.94 -8.50 -15.32
CA VAL A 196 -13.06 -7.22 -16.03
C VAL A 196 -12.22 -6.15 -15.32
N CYS A 197 -10.97 -6.01 -15.76
CA CYS A 197 -10.01 -5.11 -15.15
C CYS A 197 -10.26 -3.64 -15.55
N PRO A 198 -10.06 -2.67 -14.63
CA PRO A 198 -10.07 -1.25 -14.98
C PRO A 198 -8.85 -0.88 -15.83
N LEU A 199 -8.97 0.19 -16.62
CA LEU A 199 -7.86 0.72 -17.41
C LEU A 199 -7.05 1.74 -16.60
N HIS A 200 -5.74 1.53 -16.59
CA HIS A 200 -4.69 2.36 -16.00
C HIS A 200 -5.02 2.82 -14.57
N PRO A 201 -5.34 1.89 -13.63
CA PRO A 201 -5.63 2.25 -12.26
C PRO A 201 -4.41 2.95 -11.64
N CYS A 202 -4.70 3.98 -10.84
CA CYS A 202 -3.69 4.84 -10.22
C CYS A 202 -3.87 4.85 -8.70
N GLY A 203 -2.79 4.60 -7.95
CA GLY A 203 -2.88 4.48 -6.50
C GLY A 203 -1.55 4.21 -5.80
N PHE A 204 -1.59 4.02 -4.48
CA PHE A 204 -0.41 3.94 -3.63
C PHE A 204 -0.12 2.58 -3.02
N VAL A 205 -1.15 1.78 -2.75
CA VAL A 205 -1.03 0.51 -2.02
C VAL A 205 -1.60 -0.61 -2.87
N LEU A 206 -0.72 -1.39 -3.49
CA LEU A 206 -1.09 -2.62 -4.18
C LEU A 206 -1.08 -3.77 -3.16
N LYS A 207 -2.22 -4.42 -2.98
CA LYS A 207 -2.37 -5.62 -2.13
C LYS A 207 -2.62 -6.83 -3.02
N LEU A 208 -1.73 -7.81 -2.96
CA LEU A 208 -1.98 -9.17 -3.42
C LEU A 208 -2.56 -9.96 -2.25
N GLN A 209 -3.81 -10.38 -2.36
CA GLN A 209 -4.51 -11.20 -1.39
C GLN A 209 -4.55 -12.65 -1.88
N ILE A 210 -4.08 -13.58 -1.06
CA ILE A 210 -4.05 -15.01 -1.38
C ILE A 210 -5.31 -15.66 -0.81
N GLU A 211 -6.01 -16.40 -1.66
CA GLU A 211 -7.28 -17.05 -1.32
C GLU A 211 -7.14 -18.58 -1.26
N SER A 212 -6.23 -19.17 -2.04
CA SER A 212 -5.88 -20.59 -1.92
C SER A 212 -4.52 -20.95 -2.53
N THR A 213 -4.05 -22.18 -2.27
CA THR A 213 -2.85 -22.76 -2.87
C THR A 213 -3.19 -23.87 -3.87
N TRP A 214 -2.18 -24.40 -4.56
CA TRP A 214 -2.29 -25.57 -5.45
C TRP A 214 -2.27 -26.93 -4.73
N GLY A 215 -2.45 -26.97 -3.41
CA GLY A 215 -2.67 -28.20 -2.65
C GLY A 215 -1.96 -28.29 -1.30
N ASP A 216 -1.06 -27.36 -0.98
CA ASP A 216 -0.42 -27.32 0.35
C ASP A 216 -1.32 -26.65 1.40
N ARG A 217 -1.43 -27.25 2.59
CA ARG A 217 -2.28 -26.78 3.69
C ARG A 217 -1.52 -25.97 4.75
N SER A 218 -0.19 -25.97 4.67
CA SER A 218 0.68 -25.40 5.69
C SER A 218 1.34 -24.11 5.20
N PHE A 219 1.70 -24.05 3.92
CA PHE A 219 2.49 -22.96 3.37
C PHE A 219 1.98 -22.47 2.03
N VAL A 220 2.15 -21.17 1.79
CA VAL A 220 1.96 -20.55 0.48
C VAL A 220 3.18 -19.74 0.09
N GLY A 221 3.54 -19.77 -1.20
CA GLY A 221 4.65 -19.01 -1.72
C GLY A 221 4.40 -18.35 -3.07
N LEU A 222 5.23 -17.35 -3.35
CA LEU A 222 5.34 -16.63 -4.63
C LEU A 222 6.83 -16.51 -4.98
N TYR A 223 7.17 -16.65 -6.25
CA TYR A 223 8.56 -16.47 -6.68
C TYR A 223 8.87 -14.99 -6.95
N HIS A 224 8.06 -14.33 -7.78
CA HIS A 224 8.32 -12.96 -8.20
C HIS A 224 7.03 -12.19 -8.47
N LEU A 225 7.07 -10.87 -8.28
CA LEU A 225 6.02 -9.93 -8.63
C LEU A 225 6.66 -8.77 -9.39
N GLU A 226 6.06 -8.32 -10.47
CA GLU A 226 6.51 -7.14 -11.18
C GLU A 226 5.32 -6.25 -11.49
N VAL A 227 5.51 -4.93 -11.34
CA VAL A 227 4.51 -3.93 -11.69
C VAL A 227 5.09 -3.11 -12.83
N LEU A 228 4.32 -3.01 -13.91
CA LEU A 228 4.67 -2.26 -15.11
C LEU A 228 3.75 -1.06 -15.23
N ASP A 229 4.28 0.06 -15.71
CA ASP A 229 3.52 1.25 -16.04
C ASP A 229 2.76 1.08 -17.38
N PRO A 230 1.93 2.07 -17.81
CA PRO A 230 1.20 2.01 -19.08
C PRO A 230 2.07 1.88 -20.34
N SER A 231 3.35 2.23 -20.28
CA SER A 231 4.31 2.04 -21.39
C SER A 231 4.95 0.65 -21.39
N GLY A 232 4.72 -0.15 -20.34
CA GLY A 232 5.35 -1.44 -20.15
C GLY A 232 6.74 -1.35 -19.52
N THR A 233 7.10 -0.20 -18.95
CA THR A 233 8.34 -0.01 -18.19
C THR A 233 8.13 -0.45 -16.75
N LYS A 234 9.13 -1.09 -16.15
CA LYS A 234 9.07 -1.53 -14.76
C LYS A 234 9.00 -0.36 -13.80
N ILE A 235 8.06 -0.42 -12.86
CA ILE A 235 7.97 0.50 -11.73
C ILE A 235 8.91 -0.02 -10.65
N ASP A 236 9.86 0.82 -10.24
CA ASP A 236 10.78 0.48 -9.16
C ASP A 236 10.05 0.37 -7.83
N ILE A 237 10.20 -0.78 -7.17
CA ILE A 237 9.66 -1.03 -5.84
C ILE A 237 10.83 -1.18 -4.88
N CYS A 238 10.87 -0.31 -3.87
CA CYS A 238 11.88 -0.42 -2.83
C CYS A 238 11.58 -1.63 -1.92
N PRO A 239 12.55 -2.51 -1.62
CA PRO A 239 12.35 -3.66 -0.73
C PRO A 239 11.67 -3.33 0.61
N GLN A 240 11.99 -2.16 1.18
CA GLN A 240 11.45 -1.68 2.45
C GLN A 240 9.95 -1.33 2.40
N ASN A 241 9.38 -1.17 1.20
CA ASN A 241 7.98 -0.83 0.99
C ASN A 241 7.11 -2.06 0.71
N ILE A 242 7.65 -3.26 0.90
CA ILE A 242 6.91 -4.49 0.65
C ILE A 242 6.72 -5.22 1.98
N HIS A 243 5.46 -5.44 2.34
CA HIS A 243 5.09 -5.96 3.63
C HIS A 243 4.22 -7.22 3.45
N PRO A 244 4.81 -8.41 3.63
CA PRO A 244 4.07 -9.66 3.66
C PRO A 244 3.30 -9.78 4.98
N PHE A 245 2.12 -10.37 4.90
CA PHE A 245 1.36 -10.84 6.04
C PHE A 245 0.97 -12.31 5.87
N PRO A 246 1.20 -13.17 6.86
CA PRO A 246 1.89 -12.89 8.12
C PRO A 246 3.36 -12.53 7.85
N VAL A 247 3.97 -11.76 8.76
CA VAL A 247 5.41 -11.50 8.69
C VAL A 247 6.12 -12.84 8.83
N PRO A 248 7.06 -13.20 7.95
CA PRO A 248 7.55 -14.57 7.92
C PRO A 248 8.42 -14.80 9.14
N GLN A 249 7.94 -15.68 10.01
CA GLN A 249 8.65 -16.02 11.23
C GLN A 249 9.84 -16.89 10.87
N THR A 250 11.01 -16.51 11.37
CA THR A 250 12.22 -17.31 11.26
C THR A 250 11.96 -18.68 11.92
N VAL A 251 12.06 -19.73 11.12
CA VAL A 251 12.13 -21.16 11.50
C VAL A 251 10.81 -21.88 11.84
N LEU A 252 10.48 -22.89 11.03
CA LEU A 252 9.72 -24.07 11.49
C LEU A 252 10.58 -25.31 11.26
N TYR A 253 10.99 -25.96 12.34
CA TYR A 253 11.57 -27.30 12.30
C TYR A 253 10.44 -28.32 12.22
N ASP A 254 10.40 -29.13 11.16
CA ASP A 254 9.77 -30.44 11.26
C ASP A 254 10.57 -31.51 10.50
N ASN A 255 10.65 -32.67 11.13
CA ASN A 255 11.69 -33.69 11.05
C ASN A 255 11.73 -34.48 9.72
N ASN A 256 12.05 -33.81 8.60
CA ASN A 256 12.72 -34.33 7.39
C ASN A 256 12.62 -33.37 6.18
N ARG A 257 12.16 -32.13 6.36
CA ARG A 257 12.19 -31.10 5.31
C ARG A 257 12.77 -29.81 5.88
N THR A 258 14.05 -29.59 5.64
CA THR A 258 14.71 -28.31 5.92
C THR A 258 14.18 -27.27 4.94
N TYR A 259 13.13 -26.55 5.30
CA TYR A 259 12.87 -25.24 4.73
C TYR A 259 13.56 -24.25 5.65
N GLU A 260 14.75 -23.80 5.27
CA GLU A 260 15.22 -22.53 5.81
C GLU A 260 14.37 -21.43 5.18
N PRO A 261 13.46 -20.75 5.92
CA PRO A 261 12.96 -19.48 5.46
C PRO A 261 14.17 -18.55 5.47
N GLN A 262 14.86 -18.47 4.33
CA GLN A 262 15.88 -17.46 4.15
C GLN A 262 15.19 -16.13 4.45
N MET A 263 15.74 -15.43 5.46
CA MET A 263 15.41 -14.06 5.78
C MET A 263 15.12 -13.35 4.46
N ILE A 264 13.88 -12.95 4.34
CA ILE A 264 13.34 -12.45 3.11
C ILE A 264 14.12 -11.19 2.76
N ASN A 265 15.06 -11.34 1.82
CA ASN A 265 15.24 -10.32 0.83
C ASN A 265 13.96 -10.38 0.01
N ILE A 266 12.96 -9.59 0.38
CA ILE A 266 12.03 -9.04 -0.59
C ILE A 266 12.85 -8.02 -1.42
N GLN A 267 13.93 -8.48 -2.05
CA GLN A 267 14.30 -7.98 -3.34
C GLN A 267 13.38 -8.71 -4.30
N ILE A 268 12.12 -8.29 -4.34
CA ILE A 268 11.31 -8.46 -5.54
C ILE A 268 12.08 -7.66 -6.61
N GLY A 269 13.06 -8.28 -7.28
CA GLY A 269 13.89 -7.49 -8.19
C GLY A 269 15.08 -8.15 -8.84
N THR A 270 15.75 -9.13 -8.23
CA THR A 270 16.96 -9.72 -8.83
C THR A 270 16.66 -11.11 -9.41
N TRP A 271 16.39 -11.15 -10.72
CA TRP A 271 16.36 -12.39 -11.48
C TRP A 271 17.65 -13.18 -11.22
N GLY A 272 17.52 -14.46 -10.84
CA GLY A 272 18.66 -15.36 -10.64
C GLY A 272 19.08 -15.62 -9.20
N THR A 273 18.51 -14.94 -8.20
CA THR A 273 18.67 -15.38 -6.80
C THR A 273 17.72 -16.53 -6.47
N ASN A 274 18.04 -17.30 -5.42
CA ASN A 274 17.16 -18.33 -4.90
C ASN A 274 16.01 -17.73 -4.07
N ASP A 275 15.91 -16.41 -3.96
CA ASP A 275 14.97 -15.73 -3.09
C ASP A 275 13.53 -15.96 -3.57
N SER A 276 12.69 -16.48 -2.69
CA SER A 276 11.29 -16.78 -2.95
C SER A 276 10.50 -16.54 -1.67
N TRP A 277 9.35 -15.88 -1.78
CA TRP A 277 8.48 -15.66 -0.64
C TRP A 277 7.71 -16.94 -0.31
N CYS A 278 7.74 -17.38 0.95
CA CYS A 278 6.97 -18.53 1.43
C CYS A 278 6.60 -18.29 2.90
N VAL A 279 5.34 -18.49 3.26
CA VAL A 279 4.80 -18.17 4.60
C VAL A 279 3.80 -19.21 5.07
N PRO A 280 3.65 -19.40 6.40
CA PRO A 280 2.56 -20.20 6.94
C PRO A 280 1.20 -19.65 6.52
N ILE A 281 0.26 -20.54 6.22
CA ILE A 281 -1.13 -20.17 5.94
C ILE A 281 -1.81 -19.80 7.27
N VAL A 282 -2.37 -18.59 7.35
CA VAL A 282 -2.96 -18.06 8.60
C VAL A 282 -4.22 -18.83 9.00
N ASN A 283 -4.94 -19.40 8.03
CA ASN A 283 -6.20 -20.10 8.24
C ASN A 283 -6.09 -21.63 8.10
N SER A 284 -4.97 -22.24 8.53
CA SER A 284 -4.78 -23.69 8.48
C SER A 284 -5.59 -24.50 9.52
N GLY A 285 -6.49 -23.86 10.27
CA GLY A 285 -7.33 -24.45 11.33
C GLY A 285 -8.78 -24.77 10.94
N ASN A 286 -9.55 -25.32 11.88
CA ASN A 286 -10.98 -25.64 11.70
C ASN A 286 -11.80 -24.38 11.42
N ARG A 287 -12.95 -24.52 10.70
CA ARG A 287 -13.82 -23.42 10.26
C ARG A 287 -14.27 -22.44 11.37
N GLU A 288 -14.28 -22.87 12.63
CA GLU A 288 -14.74 -22.07 13.77
C GLU A 288 -13.66 -21.14 14.35
N GLU A 289 -12.37 -21.33 14.00
CA GLU A 289 -11.22 -20.52 14.47
C GLU A 289 -10.66 -19.62 13.37
N GLN A 290 -11.31 -19.54 12.21
CA GLN A 290 -10.82 -18.79 11.05
C GLN A 290 -10.96 -17.29 11.32
N SER A 291 -9.81 -16.61 11.43
CA SER A 291 -9.78 -15.15 11.38
C SER A 291 -10.08 -14.67 9.96
N ASP A 292 -10.71 -13.50 9.82
CA ASP A 292 -10.88 -12.82 8.52
C ASP A 292 -9.55 -12.42 7.87
N ILE A 293 -8.42 -12.64 8.55
CA ILE A 293 -7.10 -12.24 8.10
C ILE A 293 -6.49 -13.33 7.22
N VAL A 294 -6.39 -13.03 5.93
CA VAL A 294 -5.81 -13.90 4.90
C VAL A 294 -4.35 -13.55 4.61
N ASN A 295 -3.60 -14.51 4.06
CA ASN A 295 -2.24 -14.27 3.59
C ASN A 295 -2.22 -13.17 2.52
N CYS A 296 -1.38 -12.15 2.71
CA CYS A 296 -1.33 -10.97 1.84
C CYS A 296 0.11 -10.52 1.59
N LEU A 297 0.31 -9.80 0.50
CA LEU A 297 1.53 -9.05 0.22
C LEU A 297 1.13 -7.63 -0.15
N PHE A 298 1.58 -6.66 0.65
CA PHE A 298 1.36 -5.24 0.39
C PHE A 298 2.59 -4.63 -0.25
N VAL A 299 2.39 -3.81 -1.28
CA VAL A 299 3.43 -3.03 -1.95
C VAL A 299 3.04 -1.56 -1.88
N PHE A 300 3.89 -0.76 -1.25
CA PHE A 300 3.67 0.65 -1.01
C PHE A 300 4.49 1.54 -1.95
N PHE A 301 3.85 2.57 -2.46
CA PHE A 301 4.50 3.62 -3.23
C PHE A 301 4.48 4.93 -2.44
N ASP A 302 5.56 5.71 -2.53
CA ASP A 302 5.66 7.02 -1.86
C ASP A 302 4.90 8.13 -2.62
N VAL A 303 4.69 7.90 -3.91
CA VAL A 303 3.84 8.67 -4.82
C VAL A 303 2.89 7.68 -5.51
N PRO A 304 1.69 8.09 -5.94
CA PRO A 304 0.81 7.15 -6.62
C PRO A 304 1.46 6.71 -7.92
N VAL A 305 1.23 5.47 -8.33
CA VAL A 305 1.71 4.91 -9.60
C VAL A 305 0.53 4.55 -10.48
N ILE A 306 0.70 4.68 -11.79
CA ILE A 306 -0.28 4.21 -12.77
C ILE A 306 0.16 2.83 -13.23
N ILE A 307 -0.71 1.83 -13.12
CA ILE A 307 -0.38 0.43 -13.42
C ILE A 307 -0.90 0.08 -14.81
N GLY A 308 -0.01 -0.38 -15.69
CA GLY A 308 -0.37 -0.97 -16.98
C GLY A 308 -0.49 -2.50 -16.92
N CYS A 309 0.35 -3.16 -16.11
CA CYS A 309 0.33 -4.61 -15.94
C CYS A 309 0.92 -5.03 -14.59
N VAL A 310 0.38 -6.10 -14.00
CA VAL A 310 1.03 -6.82 -12.88
C VAL A 310 1.40 -8.21 -13.38
N LYS A 311 2.68 -8.58 -13.25
CA LYS A 311 3.19 -9.91 -13.59
C LYS A 311 3.54 -10.69 -12.33
N LEU A 312 3.17 -11.97 -12.31
CA LEU A 312 3.35 -12.86 -11.17
C LEU A 312 4.03 -14.15 -11.62
N TRP A 313 5.07 -14.56 -10.90
CA TRP A 313 5.70 -15.87 -11.06
C TRP A 313 5.42 -16.71 -9.84
N ASN A 314 4.79 -17.86 -10.07
CA ASN A 314 4.38 -18.75 -8.99
C ASN A 314 5.57 -19.49 -8.37
N TYR A 315 5.38 -20.06 -7.18
CA TYR A 315 6.44 -20.69 -6.40
C TYR A 315 7.02 -21.93 -7.10
N ARG A 316 8.30 -21.84 -7.45
CA ARG A 316 8.98 -22.88 -8.26
C ARG A 316 9.49 -24.07 -7.46
N ARG A 317 9.86 -23.86 -6.19
CA ARG A 317 10.55 -24.89 -5.38
C ARG A 317 9.63 -26.05 -5.05
N VAL A 318 8.39 -25.74 -4.68
CA VAL A 318 7.35 -26.72 -4.33
C VAL A 318 6.04 -26.28 -4.96
N PRO A 319 5.73 -26.70 -6.19
CA PRO A 319 4.58 -26.17 -6.93
C PRO A 319 3.23 -26.30 -6.23
N SER A 320 3.06 -27.24 -5.29
CA SER A 320 1.84 -27.35 -4.46
C SER A 320 1.67 -26.20 -3.47
N CYS A 321 2.76 -25.57 -3.02
CA CYS A 321 2.73 -24.37 -2.17
C CYS A 321 2.47 -23.09 -2.98
N GLY A 322 2.40 -23.17 -4.31
CA GLY A 322 2.13 -21.98 -5.13
C GLY A 322 0.72 -21.43 -4.90
N ILE A 323 0.56 -20.13 -5.09
CA ILE A 323 -0.74 -19.45 -5.07
C ILE A 323 -1.62 -20.02 -6.18
N ARG A 324 -2.88 -20.34 -5.87
CA ARG A 324 -3.91 -20.70 -6.85
C ARG A 324 -4.89 -19.55 -7.02
N ALA A 325 -5.88 -19.39 -6.15
CA ALA A 325 -6.80 -18.24 -6.22
C ALA A 325 -6.21 -17.02 -5.52
N PHE A 326 -6.35 -15.85 -6.13
CA PHE A 326 -5.88 -14.58 -5.59
C PHE A 326 -6.70 -13.39 -6.09
N SER A 327 -6.57 -12.28 -5.37
CA SER A 327 -7.10 -10.98 -5.79
C SER A 327 -6.03 -9.88 -5.70
N LEU A 328 -6.11 -8.91 -6.61
CA LEU A 328 -5.31 -7.70 -6.61
C LEU A 328 -6.20 -6.52 -6.23
N TRP A 329 -5.75 -5.72 -5.28
CA TRP A 329 -6.44 -4.53 -4.81
C TRP A 329 -5.52 -3.32 -4.86
N LEU A 330 -6.06 -2.15 -5.21
CA LEU A 330 -5.32 -0.88 -5.20
C LEU A 330 -6.07 0.15 -4.35
N ASP A 331 -5.43 0.62 -3.29
CA ASP A 331 -6.00 1.56 -2.31
C ASP A 331 -7.35 1.09 -1.73
N GLY A 332 -7.56 -0.24 -1.67
CA GLY A 332 -8.80 -0.87 -1.19
C GLY A 332 -9.84 -1.16 -2.28
N ASN A 333 -9.60 -0.81 -3.53
CA ASN A 333 -10.48 -1.14 -4.65
C ASN A 333 -10.03 -2.44 -5.32
N LEU A 334 -10.95 -3.38 -5.55
CA LEU A 334 -10.65 -4.63 -6.27
C LEU A 334 -10.32 -4.32 -7.74
N LEU A 335 -9.15 -4.77 -8.18
CA LEU A 335 -8.69 -4.64 -9.57
C LEU A 335 -8.86 -5.94 -10.36
N PHE A 336 -8.61 -7.09 -9.72
CA PHE A 336 -8.63 -8.40 -10.34
C PHE A 336 -8.94 -9.48 -9.30
N SER A 337 -9.69 -10.52 -9.69
CA SER A 337 -9.83 -11.77 -8.95
C SER A 337 -9.79 -12.93 -9.95
N GLY A 338 -8.97 -13.95 -9.68
CA GLY A 338 -8.78 -15.07 -10.60
C GLY A 338 -7.76 -16.07 -10.07
N GLU A 339 -7.21 -16.89 -10.96
CA GLU A 339 -6.21 -17.90 -10.57
C GLU A 339 -4.83 -17.64 -11.18
N LEU A 340 -3.78 -18.00 -10.42
CA LEU A 340 -2.40 -18.01 -10.87
C LEU A 340 -2.02 -19.44 -11.30
N ARG A 341 -1.54 -19.60 -12.54
CA ARG A 341 -1.11 -20.91 -13.05
C ARG A 341 -0.11 -21.57 -12.12
N LYS A 342 -0.26 -22.87 -11.90
CA LYS A 342 0.73 -23.67 -11.16
C LYS A 342 2.08 -23.60 -11.87
N TRP A 343 3.16 -23.50 -11.12
CA TRP A 343 4.50 -23.53 -11.74
C TRP A 343 4.73 -24.82 -12.52
N SER A 344 5.27 -24.68 -13.73
CA SER A 344 5.74 -25.77 -14.60
C SER A 344 6.93 -25.28 -15.43
N SER A 345 7.71 -26.19 -16.04
CA SER A 345 8.83 -25.78 -16.91
C SER A 345 8.38 -24.98 -18.15
N GLY A 346 7.11 -25.07 -18.55
CA GLY A 346 6.56 -24.40 -19.72
C GLY A 346 6.03 -22.97 -19.49
N ASN A 347 5.92 -22.49 -18.25
CA ASN A 347 5.39 -21.16 -17.93
C ASN A 347 6.40 -20.24 -17.23
N GLY A 348 7.67 -20.33 -17.67
CA GLY A 348 8.80 -19.56 -17.14
C GLY A 348 8.67 -18.04 -17.17
N GLU A 349 7.82 -17.51 -18.04
CA GLU A 349 7.68 -16.07 -18.28
C GLU A 349 6.71 -15.36 -17.31
N GLY A 350 6.09 -16.12 -16.39
CA GLY A 350 5.11 -15.61 -15.44
C GLY A 350 3.72 -15.43 -16.08
N GLN A 351 2.75 -15.08 -15.24
CA GLN A 351 1.39 -14.75 -15.65
C GLN A 351 1.18 -13.24 -15.55
N SER A 352 0.56 -12.66 -16.57
CA SER A 352 0.26 -11.24 -16.65
C SER A 352 -1.21 -10.96 -16.36
N VAL A 353 -1.48 -9.92 -15.58
CA VAL A 353 -2.80 -9.29 -15.46
C VAL A 353 -2.70 -7.91 -16.09
N LEU A 354 -3.48 -7.66 -17.15
CA LEU A 354 -3.40 -6.42 -17.92
C LEU A 354 -4.44 -5.41 -17.45
N PHE A 355 -3.99 -4.18 -17.23
CA PHE A 355 -4.79 -3.01 -16.89
C PHE A 355 -4.63 -1.92 -17.94
N THR A 356 -4.32 -2.28 -19.19
CA THR A 356 -3.89 -1.32 -20.22
C THR A 356 -4.64 -1.55 -21.52
N ASP A 357 -4.81 -0.48 -22.27
CA ASP A 357 -5.23 -0.50 -23.67
C ASP A 357 -4.06 -0.13 -24.62
N ASN A 358 -2.82 -0.06 -24.12
CA ASN A 358 -1.63 0.13 -24.94
C ASN A 358 -1.35 -1.12 -25.79
N ALA A 359 -1.45 -0.97 -27.11
CA ALA A 359 -1.25 -2.02 -28.10
C ALA A 359 0.10 -2.75 -27.94
N ALA A 360 1.19 -2.01 -27.71
CA ALA A 360 2.52 -2.61 -27.60
C ALA A 360 2.66 -3.47 -26.33
N LEU A 361 2.08 -3.02 -25.21
CA LEU A 361 2.10 -3.78 -23.96
C LEU A 361 1.18 -5.00 -24.03
N ILE A 362 0.01 -4.86 -24.68
CA ILE A 362 -0.90 -5.98 -24.94
C ILE A 362 -0.20 -7.03 -25.80
N GLU A 363 0.38 -6.66 -26.95
CA GLU A 363 1.08 -7.59 -27.85
C GLU A 363 2.20 -8.34 -27.13
N ARG A 364 2.94 -7.64 -26.25
CA ARG A 364 4.02 -8.23 -25.47
C ARG A 364 3.54 -9.28 -24.45
N GLU A 365 2.41 -9.03 -23.80
CA GLU A 365 2.00 -9.77 -22.60
C GLU A 365 0.77 -10.65 -22.76
N GLU A 366 0.02 -10.54 -23.86
CA GLU A 366 -1.25 -11.27 -24.05
C GLU A 366 -1.08 -12.78 -23.96
N ARG A 367 0.04 -13.33 -24.41
CA ARG A 367 0.36 -14.76 -24.30
C ARG A 367 0.54 -15.24 -22.86
N ASN A 368 0.88 -14.33 -21.96
CA ASN A 368 1.09 -14.60 -20.54
C ASN A 368 -0.19 -14.43 -19.73
N VAL A 369 -1.26 -13.87 -20.30
CA VAL A 369 -2.57 -13.75 -19.64
C VAL A 369 -3.25 -15.12 -19.57
N ARG A 370 -3.89 -15.42 -18.45
CA ARG A 370 -4.74 -16.61 -18.27
C ARG A 370 -6.14 -16.29 -18.79
N GLY A 371 -6.63 -17.11 -19.72
CA GLY A 371 -8.00 -17.02 -20.26
C GLY A 371 -8.84 -18.26 -19.91
N GLU A 372 -10.15 -18.22 -20.15
CA GLU A 372 -11.10 -19.29 -19.81
C GLU A 372 -10.70 -20.69 -20.35
N GLY A 373 -9.97 -20.74 -21.47
CA GLY A 373 -9.48 -21.98 -22.10
C GLY A 373 -8.40 -22.73 -21.32
N ASP A 374 -7.77 -22.13 -20.31
CA ASP A 374 -6.80 -22.79 -19.43
C ASP A 374 -7.48 -23.72 -18.39
N VAL A 375 -8.82 -23.73 -18.32
CA VAL A 375 -9.61 -24.73 -17.60
C VAL A 375 -9.70 -26.02 -18.45
N LYS A 376 -8.56 -26.66 -18.73
CA LYS A 376 -8.53 -28.01 -19.31
C LYS A 376 -7.98 -29.03 -18.31
N CYS A 377 -8.91 -29.85 -17.85
CA CYS A 377 -8.74 -31.17 -17.21
C CYS A 377 -8.13 -31.21 -15.81
N VAL A 378 -9.00 -31.08 -14.80
CA VAL A 378 -9.04 -32.09 -13.73
C VAL A 378 -10.44 -32.69 -13.71
N SER A 379 -10.76 -33.47 -14.75
CA SER A 379 -11.88 -34.41 -14.68
C SER A 379 -11.34 -35.78 -14.26
N SER A 380 -11.50 -36.11 -12.99
CA SER A 380 -11.93 -37.46 -12.62
C SER A 380 -12.46 -37.49 -11.18
N ALA A 381 -13.78 -37.63 -11.12
CA ALA A 381 -14.60 -38.26 -10.07
C ALA A 381 -15.39 -37.33 -9.13
N GLY A 382 -16.72 -37.42 -9.26
CA GLY A 382 -17.70 -36.99 -8.27
C GLY A 382 -18.49 -35.76 -8.70
N GLY A 383 -19.52 -35.96 -9.54
CA GLY A 383 -20.47 -34.91 -9.88
C GLY A 383 -21.27 -34.45 -8.67
N ILE A 384 -21.85 -33.25 -8.80
CA ILE A 384 -23.24 -32.90 -8.45
C ILE A 384 -23.49 -31.53 -9.09
N ASP A 385 -24.38 -31.52 -10.08
CA ASP A 385 -25.08 -30.34 -10.57
C ASP A 385 -25.81 -29.64 -9.41
N LYS A 386 -25.64 -28.32 -9.25
CA LYS A 386 -26.76 -27.44 -8.83
C LYS A 386 -26.62 -26.02 -9.40
N VAL A 387 -27.36 -25.86 -10.50
CA VAL A 387 -28.14 -24.69 -10.94
C VAL A 387 -28.43 -23.66 -9.84
N TYR A 388 -28.16 -22.38 -10.13
CA TYR A 388 -28.90 -21.26 -9.55
C TYR A 388 -29.55 -20.43 -10.66
N LYS A 389 -30.87 -20.60 -10.79
CA LYS A 389 -31.82 -19.59 -11.27
C LYS A 389 -32.54 -19.07 -10.02
N GLY A 390 -32.70 -17.76 -9.92
CA GLY A 390 -33.45 -17.09 -8.87
C GLY A 390 -32.87 -15.73 -8.59
#